data_AF-A0A317YNI7-F1
#
_entry.id   AF-A0A317YNI7-F1
#
_cell.length_a   1.000
_cell.length_b   1.000
_cell.length_c   1.000
_cell.angle_alpha   90.00
_cell.angle_beta   90.00
_cell.angle_gamma   90.00
#
_symmetry.space_group_name_H-M   'P 1'
#
loop_
_entity.id
_entity.type
_entity.pdbx_description
1 polymer ?
#
loop_
_entity_poly.entity_id
_entity_poly.type
_entity_poly.pdbx_seq_one_letter_code
_entity_poly.pdbx_strand_id
1 'polypeptide(L)'
;MEIKDLKINDEVSVKVSTHRLRDTDDEKWIYEPIFETAKVVEVDKDGLFASIVFADGKCGELDKGTEWYLIPSSTKIATHDRPKHYGSSEIDLIDYWCERYSAEELRGAFKSQISKYVDRLGYKDDVVKELDKIIDYATRYKQHLKNLNS
;
A
#
# COMPACT_ATOMS: atom_id res chain seq x y z
N MET A 1 20.96 -16.94 -7.13
CA MET A 1 21.51 -16.20 -5.97
C MET A 1 21.89 -17.25 -4.95
N GLU A 2 23.09 -17.17 -4.39
CA GLU A 2 23.59 -18.14 -3.42
C GLU A 2 23.63 -17.52 -2.02
N ILE A 3 23.64 -18.35 -0.97
CA ILE A 3 23.65 -17.87 0.43
C ILE A 3 24.89 -17.00 0.70
N LYS A 4 26.04 -17.35 0.10
CA LYS A 4 27.28 -16.55 0.15
C LYS A 4 27.15 -15.12 -0.39
N ASP A 5 26.15 -14.87 -1.24
CA ASP A 5 25.92 -13.55 -1.85
C ASP A 5 25.07 -12.63 -0.95
N LEU A 6 24.47 -13.19 0.11
CA LEU A 6 23.67 -12.44 1.08
C LEU A 6 24.54 -11.53 1.95
N LYS A 7 23.98 -10.38 2.30
CA LYS A 7 24.59 -9.42 3.21
C LYS A 7 23.74 -9.28 4.47
N ILE A 8 24.40 -8.90 5.56
CA ILE A 8 23.70 -8.55 6.80
C ILE A 8 22.69 -7.42 6.50
N ASN A 9 21.47 -7.58 7.00
CA ASN A 9 20.28 -6.77 6.75
C ASN A 9 19.56 -6.98 5.41
N ASP A 10 19.96 -7.93 4.57
CA ASP A 10 19.16 -8.30 3.40
C ASP A 10 17.82 -8.91 3.85
N GLU A 11 16.74 -8.52 3.16
CA GLU A 11 15.42 -9.10 3.35
C GLU A 11 15.23 -10.27 2.40
N VAL A 12 14.75 -11.39 2.93
CA VAL A 12 14.56 -12.65 2.19
C VAL A 12 13.15 -13.18 2.44
N SER A 13 12.55 -13.76 1.40
CA SER A 13 11.29 -14.51 1.48
C SER A 13 11.63 -15.99 1.60
N VAL A 14 11.17 -16.64 2.67
CA VAL A 14 11.58 -17.99 3.06
C VAL A 14 10.34 -18.87 3.19
N LYS A 15 10.37 -20.04 2.57
CA LYS A 15 9.27 -21.01 2.68
C LYS A 15 9.25 -21.61 4.07
N VAL A 16 8.18 -21.37 4.82
CA VAL A 16 8.03 -21.85 6.20
C VAL A 16 7.12 -23.08 6.31
N SER A 17 6.15 -23.24 5.39
CA SER A 17 5.24 -24.38 5.39
C SER A 17 4.51 -24.52 4.06
N THR A 18 3.63 -25.51 3.95
CA THR A 18 2.68 -25.64 2.84
C THR A 18 1.27 -25.74 3.42
N HIS A 19 0.32 -24.97 2.90
CA HIS A 19 -1.09 -25.16 3.23
C HIS A 19 -1.78 -25.98 2.16
N ARG A 20 -2.77 -26.77 2.60
CA ARG A 20 -3.54 -27.64 1.73
C ARG A 20 -4.93 -27.05 1.52
N LEU A 21 -5.24 -26.67 0.28
CA LEU A 21 -6.57 -26.22 -0.14
C LEU A 21 -7.29 -27.33 -0.89
N ARG A 22 -8.61 -27.42 -0.70
CA ARG A 22 -9.46 -28.27 -1.53
C ARG A 22 -10.04 -27.39 -2.62
N ASP A 23 -9.71 -27.70 -3.88
CA ASP A 23 -10.34 -27.04 -5.01
C ASP A 23 -11.84 -27.38 -5.01
N THR A 24 -12.70 -26.35 -5.08
CA THR A 24 -14.15 -26.52 -5.03
C THR A 24 -14.73 -27.14 -6.28
N ASP A 25 -13.99 -27.08 -7.40
CA ASP A 25 -14.51 -27.51 -8.70
C ASP A 25 -14.07 -28.95 -9.05
N ASP A 26 -12.87 -29.37 -8.62
CA ASP A 26 -12.25 -30.64 -9.05
C ASP A 26 -11.98 -31.66 -7.92
N GLU A 27 -12.36 -31.36 -6.67
CA GLU A 27 -12.09 -32.16 -5.45
C GLU A 27 -10.61 -32.55 -5.22
N LYS A 28 -9.68 -31.98 -5.99
CA LYS A 28 -8.25 -32.22 -5.84
C LYS A 28 -7.67 -31.35 -4.75
N TRP A 29 -6.71 -31.91 -4.02
CA TRP A 29 -5.94 -31.16 -3.03
C TRP A 29 -4.84 -30.38 -3.73
N ILE A 30 -4.83 -29.07 -3.52
CA ILE A 30 -3.77 -28.16 -3.95
C ILE A 30 -2.88 -27.87 -2.73
N TYR A 31 -1.56 -27.94 -2.92
CA TYR A 31 -0.58 -27.60 -1.90
C TYR A 31 0.12 -26.31 -2.28
N GLU A 32 -0.13 -25.25 -1.53
CA GLU A 32 0.48 -23.94 -1.78
C GLU A 32 1.54 -23.66 -0.70
N PRO A 33 2.76 -23.27 -1.10
CA PRO A 33 3.81 -22.90 -0.16
C PRO A 33 3.48 -21.58 0.55
N ILE A 34 3.64 -21.57 1.86
CA ILE A 34 3.60 -20.35 2.70
C ILE A 34 5.01 -19.83 2.80
N PHE A 35 5.19 -18.57 2.41
CA PHE A 35 6.42 -17.83 2.55
C PHE A 35 6.29 -16.75 3.62
N GLU A 36 7.32 -16.56 4.41
CA GLU A 36 7.45 -15.47 5.38
C GLU A 36 8.71 -14.65 5.08
N THR A 37 8.66 -13.36 5.45
CA THR A 37 9.81 -12.46 5.28
C THR A 37 10.69 -12.49 6.51
N ALA A 38 12.01 -12.60 6.30
CA ALA A 38 13.02 -12.56 7.34
C ALA A 38 14.19 -11.66 6.95
N LYS A 39 14.97 -11.23 7.94
CA LYS A 39 16.20 -10.45 7.76
C LYS A 39 17.42 -11.28 8.06
N VAL A 40 18.43 -11.22 7.19
CA VAL A 40 19.72 -11.88 7.41
C VAL A 40 20.49 -11.14 8.50
N VAL A 41 20.86 -11.86 9.56
CA VAL A 41 21.65 -11.31 10.68
C VAL A 41 23.12 -11.73 10.61
N GLU A 42 23.39 -12.92 10.07
CA GLU A 42 24.73 -13.46 9.94
C GLU A 42 24.79 -14.41 8.74
N VAL A 43 25.92 -14.40 8.04
CA VAL A 43 26.23 -15.36 6.98
C VAL A 43 27.52 -16.06 7.39
N ASP A 44 27.50 -17.39 7.39
CA ASP A 44 28.65 -18.19 7.75
C ASP A 44 29.83 -17.94 6.79
N LYS A 45 31.06 -18.12 7.27
CA LYS A 45 32.29 -17.83 6.52
C LYS A 45 32.41 -18.68 5.26
N ASP A 46 31.86 -19.89 5.28
CA ASP A 46 31.85 -20.80 4.14
C ASP A 46 30.66 -20.52 3.20
N GLY A 47 29.75 -19.61 3.58
CA GLY A 47 28.59 -19.21 2.78
C GLY A 47 27.56 -20.33 2.58
N LEU A 48 27.60 -21.36 3.44
CA LEU A 48 26.71 -22.52 3.39
C LEU A 48 25.42 -22.31 4.18
N PHE A 49 25.48 -21.48 5.22
CA PHE A 49 24.37 -21.19 6.11
C PHE A 49 24.24 -19.68 6.33
N ALA A 50 23.01 -19.22 6.55
CA ALA A 50 22.75 -17.87 7.02
C ALA A 50 21.71 -17.87 8.14
N SER A 51 22.00 -17.16 9.21
CA SER A 51 21.03 -16.93 10.28
C SER A 51 20.09 -15.79 9.88
N ILE A 52 18.79 -16.02 10.07
CA ILE A 52 17.73 -15.07 9.74
C ILE A 52 16.83 -14.81 10.95
N VAL A 53 16.23 -13.63 11.00
CA VAL A 53 15.24 -13.27 12.03
C VAL A 53 13.96 -12.81 11.35
N PHE A 54 12.84 -13.45 11.70
CA PHE A 54 11.50 -13.12 11.20
C PHE A 54 10.95 -11.87 11.91
N ALA A 55 9.90 -11.27 11.35
CA ALA A 55 9.26 -10.08 11.91
C ALA A 55 8.68 -10.29 13.32
N ASP A 56 8.33 -11.53 13.68
CA ASP A 56 7.85 -11.91 15.01
C ASP A 56 8.99 -12.13 16.04
N GLY A 57 10.24 -11.93 15.63
CA GLY A 57 11.44 -12.08 16.45
C GLY A 57 11.96 -13.51 16.54
N LYS A 58 11.34 -14.49 15.87
CA LYS A 58 11.89 -15.85 15.82
C LYS A 58 13.15 -15.89 14.95
N CYS A 59 14.13 -16.67 15.40
CA CYS A 59 15.32 -16.97 14.61
C CYS A 59 15.08 -18.21 13.74
N GLY A 60 15.60 -18.17 12.51
CA GLY A 60 15.65 -19.30 11.59
C GLY A 60 17.04 -19.42 10.95
N GLU A 61 17.24 -20.48 10.18
CA GLU A 61 18.47 -20.73 9.44
C GLU A 61 18.13 -21.02 7.98
N LEU A 62 18.91 -20.45 7.06
CA LEU A 62 18.90 -20.80 5.64
C LEU A 62 20.04 -21.78 5.37
N ASP A 63 19.71 -22.88 4.70
CA ASP A 63 20.66 -23.88 4.22
C ASP A 63 20.40 -24.22 2.74
N LYS A 64 21.14 -25.20 2.20
CA LYS A 64 20.97 -25.68 0.82
C LYS A 64 19.58 -26.29 0.53
N GLY A 65 18.90 -26.81 1.55
CA GLY A 65 17.57 -27.43 1.43
C GLY A 65 16.42 -26.43 1.54
N THR A 66 16.71 -25.21 1.98
CA THR A 66 15.71 -24.18 2.24
C THR A 66 15.37 -23.43 0.95
N GLU A 67 14.09 -23.37 0.62
CA GLU A 67 13.59 -22.59 -0.50
C GLU A 67 13.42 -21.12 -0.08
N TRP A 68 14.22 -20.23 -0.69
CA TRP A 68 14.21 -18.81 -0.39
C TRP A 68 14.47 -17.94 -1.62
N TYR A 69 14.07 -16.68 -1.52
CA TYR A 69 14.28 -15.66 -2.54
C TYR A 69 14.74 -14.35 -1.89
N LEU A 70 15.76 -13.70 -2.48
CA LEU A 70 16.13 -12.34 -2.05
C LEU A 70 14.99 -11.38 -2.41
N ILE A 71 14.57 -10.57 -1.44
CA ILE A 71 13.68 -9.44 -1.68
C ILE A 71 14.60 -8.25 -1.98
N PRO A 72 14.71 -7.82 -3.25
CA PRO A 72 15.59 -6.69 -3.56
C PRO A 72 15.11 -5.47 -2.79
N SER A 73 16.03 -4.77 -2.14
CA SER A 73 15.77 -3.48 -1.46
C SER A 73 15.08 -2.45 -2.38
N SER A 74 15.23 -2.60 -3.70
CA SER A 74 14.56 -1.79 -4.71
C SER A 74 13.13 -2.23 -5.03
N THR A 75 12.59 -3.25 -4.35
CA THR A 75 11.14 -3.45 -4.31
C THR A 75 10.62 -2.25 -3.55
N LYS A 76 10.36 -1.18 -4.29
CA LYS A 76 9.42 -0.15 -3.87
C LYS A 76 8.17 -0.95 -3.53
N ILE A 77 8.00 -1.29 -2.25
CA ILE A 77 6.69 -1.48 -1.69
C ILE A 77 5.95 -0.28 -2.25
N ALA A 78 4.87 -0.50 -2.99
CA ALA A 78 3.99 0.59 -3.35
C ALA A 78 3.30 1.09 -2.07
N THR A 79 4.07 1.47 -1.04
CA THR A 79 3.75 2.61 -0.23
C THR A 79 3.49 3.69 -1.24
N HIS A 80 2.20 3.94 -1.48
CA HIS A 80 1.78 5.17 -2.09
C HIS A 80 2.26 6.24 -1.12
N ASP A 81 3.51 6.66 -1.24
CA ASP A 81 3.92 7.99 -0.85
C ASP A 81 2.98 8.86 -1.67
N ARG A 82 1.89 9.27 -1.01
CA ARG A 82 0.93 10.19 -1.58
C ARG A 82 1.80 11.31 -2.14
N PRO A 83 1.74 11.57 -3.44
CA PRO A 83 2.61 12.57 -4.02
C PRO A 83 2.41 13.86 -3.21
N LYS A 84 3.51 14.58 -2.94
CA LYS A 84 3.58 15.81 -2.14
C LYS A 84 2.70 16.97 -2.67
N HIS A 85 1.75 16.71 -3.56
CA HIS A 85 0.74 17.64 -4.04
C HIS A 85 -0.30 18.05 -2.98
N TYR A 86 -0.15 17.60 -1.73
CA TYR A 86 -0.87 18.16 -0.57
C TYR A 86 0.01 19.02 0.35
N GLY A 87 1.27 19.33 -0.04
CA GLY A 87 2.26 19.82 0.92
C GLY A 87 3.11 21.04 0.56
N SER A 88 3.02 21.63 -0.65
CA SER A 88 3.87 22.81 -0.96
C SER A 88 3.42 23.67 -2.16
N SER A 89 2.12 23.78 -2.43
CA SER A 89 1.62 24.79 -3.37
C SER A 89 0.53 25.61 -2.71
N GLU A 90 0.56 26.93 -2.89
CA GLU A 90 -0.48 27.88 -2.45
C GLU A 90 -1.84 27.66 -3.15
N ILE A 91 -1.97 26.60 -3.95
CA ILE A 91 -3.11 26.25 -4.78
C ILE A 91 -3.45 24.80 -4.48
N ASP A 92 -4.67 24.55 -3.99
CA ASP A 92 -5.15 23.21 -3.69
C ASP A 92 -5.86 22.55 -4.89
N LEU A 93 -6.28 21.29 -4.72
CA LEU A 93 -6.92 20.50 -5.79
C LEU A 93 -8.22 21.15 -6.29
N ILE A 94 -8.94 21.86 -5.41
CA ILE A 94 -10.20 22.52 -5.74
C ILE A 94 -9.91 23.78 -6.54
N ASP A 95 -8.89 24.54 -6.15
CA ASP A 95 -8.43 25.71 -6.89
C ASP A 95 -8.00 25.32 -8.32
N TYR A 96 -7.26 24.22 -8.45
CA TYR A 96 -6.88 23.66 -9.75
C TYR A 96 -8.09 23.32 -10.64
N TRP A 97 -9.16 22.77 -10.09
CA TRP A 97 -10.37 22.48 -10.86
C TRP A 97 -11.09 23.77 -11.27
N CYS A 98 -11.23 24.73 -10.35
CA CYS A 98 -11.89 26.00 -10.62
C CYS A 98 -11.20 26.81 -11.74
N GLU A 99 -9.89 26.69 -11.90
CA GLU A 99 -9.13 27.39 -12.96
C GLU A 99 -9.22 26.72 -14.34
N ARG A 100 -9.39 25.40 -14.41
CA ARG A 100 -9.22 24.65 -15.67
C ARG A 100 -10.46 23.99 -16.21
N TYR A 101 -11.43 23.65 -15.35
CA TYR A 101 -12.57 22.85 -15.77
C TYR A 101 -13.69 23.74 -16.29
N SER A 102 -14.40 23.26 -17.30
CA SER A 102 -15.68 23.86 -17.67
C SER A 102 -16.68 23.77 -16.51
N ALA A 103 -17.73 24.59 -16.54
CA ALA A 103 -18.76 24.58 -15.50
C ALA A 103 -19.43 23.20 -15.32
N GLU A 104 -19.55 22.42 -16.40
CA GLU A 104 -20.12 21.07 -16.37
C GLU A 104 -19.17 20.06 -15.72
N GLU A 105 -17.89 20.08 -16.12
CA GLU A 105 -16.84 19.23 -15.53
C GLU A 105 -16.65 19.54 -14.05
N LEU A 106 -16.69 20.82 -13.68
CA LEU A 106 -16.58 21.27 -12.30
C LEU A 106 -17.77 20.76 -11.47
N ARG A 107 -19.00 20.86 -12.00
CA ARG A 107 -20.20 20.29 -11.36
C ARG A 107 -20.07 18.78 -11.15
N GLY A 108 -19.52 18.06 -12.12
CA GLY A 108 -19.23 16.62 -12.00
C GLY A 108 -18.20 16.33 -10.90
N ALA A 109 -17.09 17.07 -10.89
CA ALA A 109 -16.00 16.90 -9.93
C ALA A 109 -16.45 17.10 -8.48
N PHE A 110 -17.20 18.18 -8.19
CA PHE A 110 -17.73 18.44 -6.85
C PHE A 110 -18.75 17.37 -6.41
N LYS A 111 -19.68 16.97 -7.29
CA LYS A 111 -20.64 15.89 -6.99
C LYS A 111 -19.93 14.58 -6.66
N SER A 112 -18.91 14.22 -7.43
CA SER A 112 -18.14 13.00 -7.21
C SER A 112 -17.41 13.01 -5.87
N GLN A 113 -16.74 14.11 -5.50
CA GLN A 113 -16.07 14.17 -4.20
C GLN A 113 -17.05 14.12 -3.03
N ILE A 114 -18.17 14.84 -3.11
CA ILE A 114 -19.19 14.82 -2.06
C ILE A 114 -19.75 13.39 -1.90
N SER A 115 -20.15 12.72 -2.98
CA SER A 115 -20.66 11.33 -2.93
C SER A 115 -19.64 10.39 -2.29
N LYS A 116 -18.38 10.48 -2.73
CA LYS A 116 -17.28 9.65 -2.20
C LYS A 116 -17.13 9.77 -0.69
N TYR A 117 -17.26 10.98 -0.12
CA TYR A 117 -17.14 11.17 1.33
C TYR A 117 -18.42 10.77 2.07
N VAL A 118 -19.60 10.91 1.46
CA VAL A 118 -20.85 10.36 1.98
C VAL A 118 -20.78 8.83 2.08
N ASP A 119 -20.32 8.15 1.03
CA ASP A 119 -20.21 6.69 0.97
C ASP A 119 -19.20 6.13 2.00
N ARG A 120 -18.28 6.96 2.49
CA ARG A 120 -17.27 6.58 3.49
C ARG A 120 -17.71 6.77 4.93
N LEU A 121 -18.82 7.46 5.18
CA LEU A 121 -19.29 7.75 6.52
C LEU A 121 -19.49 6.45 7.32
N GLY A 122 -18.74 6.31 8.41
CA GLY A 122 -18.83 5.15 9.30
C GLY A 122 -18.11 3.89 8.82
N TYR A 123 -17.43 3.93 7.66
CA TYR A 123 -16.77 2.75 7.07
C TYR A 123 -15.25 2.86 6.96
N LYS A 124 -14.68 4.06 6.86
CA LYS A 124 -13.25 4.24 6.58
C LYS A 124 -12.50 5.07 7.60
N ASP A 125 -12.81 6.36 7.65
CA ASP A 125 -12.13 7.34 8.51
C ASP A 125 -13.08 7.79 9.63
N ASP A 126 -12.57 8.63 10.53
CA ASP A 126 -13.37 9.27 11.56
C ASP A 126 -14.56 10.02 10.93
N VAL A 127 -15.76 9.77 11.47
CA VAL A 127 -17.03 10.26 10.91
C VAL A 127 -17.05 11.79 10.86
N VAL A 128 -16.50 12.46 11.86
CA VAL A 128 -16.47 13.93 11.92
C VAL A 128 -15.54 14.48 10.84
N LYS A 129 -14.36 13.89 10.64
CA LYS A 129 -13.44 14.30 9.57
C LYS A 129 -14.03 14.16 8.16
N GLU A 130 -14.79 13.10 7.91
CA GLU A 130 -15.44 12.92 6.60
C GLU A 130 -16.61 13.90 6.41
N LEU A 131 -17.36 14.22 7.48
CA LEU A 131 -18.38 15.28 7.46
C LEU A 131 -17.75 16.66 7.20
N ASP A 132 -16.62 16.97 7.82
CA ASP A 132 -15.89 18.23 7.58
C ASP A 132 -15.47 18.35 6.10
N LYS A 133 -15.05 17.24 5.47
CA LYS A 133 -14.75 17.24 4.04
C LYS A 133 -15.97 17.51 3.18
N ILE A 134 -17.11 16.88 3.48
CA ILE A 134 -18.38 17.15 2.77
C ILE A 134 -18.74 18.64 2.86
N ILE A 135 -18.62 19.24 4.05
CA ILE A 135 -18.92 20.65 4.29
C ILE A 135 -17.97 21.55 3.48
N ASP A 136 -16.67 21.26 3.45
CA ASP A 136 -15.66 22.03 2.72
C ASP A 136 -15.97 22.05 1.21
N TYR A 137 -16.16 20.88 0.59
CA TYR A 137 -16.50 20.79 -0.84
C TYR A 137 -17.83 21.49 -1.17
N ALA A 138 -18.86 21.30 -0.35
CA ALA A 138 -20.16 21.93 -0.57
C ALA A 138 -20.09 23.47 -0.46
N THR A 139 -19.35 23.97 0.54
CA THR A 139 -19.18 25.41 0.78
C THR A 139 -18.45 26.09 -0.37
N ARG A 140 -17.32 25.51 -0.81
CA ARG A 140 -16.53 26.03 -1.93
C ARG A 140 -17.29 25.99 -3.24
N TYR A 141 -18.04 24.92 -3.51
CA TYR A 141 -18.87 24.87 -4.72
C TYR A 141 -19.94 25.95 -4.73
N LYS A 142 -20.61 26.17 -3.59
CA LYS A 142 -21.58 27.27 -3.42
C LYS A 142 -20.95 28.63 -3.66
N GLN A 143 -19.74 28.87 -3.15
CA GLN A 143 -19.02 30.13 -3.38
C GLN A 143 -18.67 30.33 -4.85
N HIS A 144 -18.16 29.30 -5.53
CA HIS A 144 -17.88 29.36 -6.96
C HIS A 144 -19.13 29.72 -7.78
N LEU A 145 -20.27 29.07 -7.51
CA LEU A 145 -21.53 29.38 -8.16
C LEU A 145 -22.03 30.80 -7.88
N LYS A 146 -21.77 31.35 -6.69
CA LYS A 146 -22.10 32.76 -6.39
C LYS A 146 -21.24 33.72 -7.19
N ASN A 147 -19.95 33.44 -7.31
CA ASN A 147 -19.01 34.28 -8.04
C ASN A 147 -19.28 34.29 -9.56
N LEU A 148 -19.82 33.20 -10.11
CA LEU A 148 -20.28 33.14 -11.51
C LEU A 148 -21.57 33.93 -11.78
N ASN A 149 -22.39 34.16 -10.74
CA ASN A 149 -23.71 34.80 -10.83
C ASN A 149 -23.71 36.25 -10.26
N SER A 150 -22.54 36.77 -9.87
CA SER A 150 -22.36 38.15 -9.37
C SER A 150 -21.71 39.01 -10.45
#